data_AF-A0A0M3IXI9-F1
#
_entry.id   AF-A0A0M3IXI9-F1
#
_cell.length_a   1.000
_cell.length_b   1.000
_cell.length_c   1.000
_cell.angle_alpha   90.00
_cell.angle_beta   90.00
_cell.angle_gamma   90.00
#
_symmetry.space_group_name_H-M   'P 1'
#
loop_
_entity.id
_entity.type
_entity.pdbx_description
1 polymer ?
#
loop_
_entity_poly.entity_id
_entity_poly.type
_entity_poly.pdbx_seq_one_letter_code
_entity_poly.pdbx_strand_id
1 'polypeptide(L)' 'MVVDIAKMERYVGPINPSLYPQLTVLLLGIGLFFMAWFFVYEVYSSLFSKITEVCDLAKGWKSRR' A
#
# COMPACT_ATOMS: atom_id res chain seq x y z
N MET A 1 -19.90 -37.41 31.29
CA MET A 1 -18.50 -37.62 30.85
C MET A 1 -17.72 -36.39 31.27
N VAL A 2 -16.99 -36.47 32.38
CA VAL A 2 -16.14 -35.36 32.85
C VAL A 2 -14.84 -35.45 32.07
N VAL A 3 -14.49 -34.40 31.35
CA VAL A 3 -13.24 -34.35 30.60
C VAL A 3 -12.11 -34.01 31.59
N ASP A 4 -11.14 -34.92 31.75
CA ASP A 4 -9.94 -34.69 32.56
C ASP A 4 -9.08 -33.60 31.92
N ILE A 5 -9.11 -32.40 32.51
CA ILE A 5 -8.34 -31.23 32.02
C ILE A 5 -6.82 -31.51 32.05
N ALA A 6 -6.37 -32.40 32.94
CA ALA A 6 -4.97 -32.80 33.06
C ALA A 6 -4.44 -33.62 31.85
N LYS A 7 -5.32 -34.15 30.99
CA LYS A 7 -4.95 -34.94 29.80
C LYS A 7 -4.98 -34.12 28.51
N MET A 8 -5.29 -32.82 28.58
CA MET A 8 -5.31 -31.95 27.40
C MET A 8 -3.88 -31.52 27.06
N GLU A 9 -3.51 -31.66 25.78
CA GLU A 9 -2.25 -31.08 25.30
C GLU A 9 -2.32 -29.54 25.36
N ARG A 10 -1.18 -28.95 25.72
CA ARG A 10 -1.07 -27.49 25.86
C ARG A 10 -1.10 -26.87 24.48
N TYR A 11 -2.07 -26.00 24.22
CA TYR A 11 -2.13 -25.27 22.95
C TYR A 11 -0.90 -24.36 22.81
N VAL A 12 -0.13 -24.58 21.75
CA VAL A 12 0.93 -23.68 21.31
C VAL A 12 0.46 -23.04 20.01
N GLY A 13 0.52 -21.71 19.93
CA GLY A 13 0.13 -20.99 18.73
C GLY A 13 1.00 -21.43 17.53
N PRO A 14 0.43 -21.46 16.32
CA PRO A 14 1.15 -21.92 15.12
C PRO A 14 2.32 -21.01 14.71
N ILE A 15 2.39 -19.79 15.26
CA ILE A 15 3.43 -18.81 14.95
C ILE A 15 4.17 -18.45 16.24
N ASN A 16 5.50 -18.48 16.15
CA ASN A 16 6.37 -18.12 17.26
C ASN A 16 6.26 -16.61 17.55
N PRO A 17 6.01 -16.18 18.80
CA PRO A 17 5.90 -14.77 19.18
C PRO A 17 7.08 -13.89 18.77
N SER A 18 8.28 -14.45 18.65
CA SER A 18 9.48 -13.73 18.19
C SER A 18 9.37 -13.22 16.75
N LEU A 19 8.45 -13.76 15.95
CA LEU A 19 8.27 -13.40 14.53
C LEU A 19 7.30 -12.23 14.34
N TYR A 20 6.48 -11.89 15.34
CA TYR A 20 5.51 -10.79 15.26
C TYR A 20 6.10 -9.42 14.88
N PRO A 21 7.22 -8.94 15.47
CA PRO A 21 7.77 -7.64 15.09
C PRO A 21 8.25 -7.61 13.63
N GLN A 22 8.84 -8.70 13.15
CA GLN A 22 9.31 -8.80 11.78
C GLN A 22 8.15 -8.82 10.76
N LEU A 23 7.12 -9.62 11.03
CA LEU A 23 5.91 -9.67 10.19
C LEU A 23 5.19 -8.32 10.16
N THR A 24 5.12 -7.61 11.30
CA THR A 24 4.49 -6.29 11.39
C THR A 24 5.22 -5.25 10.53
N VAL A 25 6.54 -5.20 10.61
CA VAL A 25 7.35 -4.28 9.79
C VAL A 25 7.23 -4.60 8.30
N LEU A 26 7.20 -5.88 7.92
CA LEU A 26 7.02 -6.28 6.54
C LEU A 26 5.64 -5.89 5.99
N LEU A 27 4.57 -6.19 6.73
CA LEU A 27 3.21 -5.84 6.33
C LEU A 27 3.02 -4.32 6.26
N LEU A 28 3.46 -3.58 7.28
CA LEU A 28 3.35 -2.12 7.28
C LEU A 28 4.24 -1.48 6.23
N GLY A 29 5.49 -1.94 6.07
CA GLY A 29 6.43 -1.40 5.10
C GLY A 29 5.88 -1.53 3.68
N ILE A 30 5.37 -2.70 3.32
CA ILE A 30 4.79 -2.90 1.99
C ILE A 30 3.46 -2.16 1.83
N GLY A 31 2.61 -2.12 2.86
CA GLY A 31 1.34 -1.42 2.83
C GLY A 31 1.50 0.09 2.65
N LEU A 32 2.41 0.70 3.41
CA LEU A 32 2.72 2.14 3.29
C LEU A 32 3.41 2.46 1.96
N PHE A 33 4.30 1.58 1.48
CA PHE A 33 4.92 1.74 0.17
C PHE A 33 3.88 1.74 -0.96
N PHE A 34 2.94 0.79 -0.96
CA PHE A 34 1.87 0.75 -1.96
C PHE A 34 0.90 1.93 -1.84
N MET A 35 0.55 2.35 -0.61
CA MET A 35 -0.29 3.55 -0.39
C MET A 35 0.38 4.82 -0.92
N ALA A 36 1.66 5.03 -0.60
CA ALA A 36 2.41 6.18 -1.08
C ALA A 36 2.59 6.17 -2.61
N TRP A 37 2.90 5.00 -3.17
CA TRP A 37 3.06 4.83 -4.61
C TRP A 37 1.77 5.13 -5.38
N PHE A 38 0.61 4.73 -4.84
CA PHE A 38 -0.70 5.06 -5.41
C PHE A 38 -0.93 6.58 -5.46
N PHE A 39 -0.62 7.30 -4.37
CA PHE A 39 -0.73 8.76 -4.36
C PHE A 39 0.20 9.43 -5.38
N VAL A 40 1.42 8.93 -5.54
CA VAL A 40 2.34 9.44 -6.56
C VAL A 40 1.77 9.24 -7.96
N TYR A 41 1.23 8.06 -8.26
CA TYR A 41 0.66 7.77 -9.58
C TYR A 41 -0.56 8.65 -9.92
N GLU A 42 -1.51 8.80 -9.00
CA GLU A 42 -2.70 9.64 -9.20
C GLU A 42 -2.35 11.14 -9.34
N VAL A 43 -1.42 11.64 -8.52
CA VAL A 43 -0.97 13.04 -8.61
C VAL A 43 -0.19 13.27 -9.89
N TYR A 44 0.67 12.34 -10.29
CA TYR A 44 1.50 12.48 -11.48
C TYR A 44 0.68 12.39 -12.79
N SER A 45 -0.28 11.46 -12.87
CA SER A 45 -1.15 11.30 -14.03
C SER A 45 -2.08 12.51 -14.25
N SER A 46 -2.63 13.07 -13.17
CA SER A 46 -3.48 14.26 -13.23
C SER A 46 -2.70 15.54 -13.54
N LEU A 47 -1.43 15.62 -13.13
CA LEU A 47 -0.54 16.75 -13.45
C LEU A 47 -0.05 16.68 -14.91
N PHE A 48 0.34 15.51 -15.39
CA PHE A 48 0.86 15.32 -16.75
C PHE A 48 -0.21 15.63 -17.80
N SER A 49 -1.43 15.11 -17.62
CA SER A 49 -2.54 15.33 -18.57
C SER A 49 -2.92 16.81 -18.71
N LYS A 50 -2.92 17.56 -17.59
CA LYS A 50 -3.24 18.99 -17.58
C LYS A 50 -2.14 19.84 -18.24
N ILE A 51 -0.86 19.49 -18.04
CA ILE A 51 0.26 20.19 -18.67
C ILE A 51 0.28 20.00 -20.18
N THR A 52 0.01 18.79 -20.67
CA THR A 52 -0.05 18.54 -22.12
C THR A 52 -1.17 19.34 -22.79
N GLU A 53 -2.35 19.41 -22.18
CA GLU A 53 -3.49 20.16 -22.76
C GLU A 53 -3.23 21.67 -22.81
N VAL A 54 -2.64 22.26 -21.76
CA VAL A 54 -2.27 23.70 -21.76
C VAL A 54 -1.17 24.00 -22.78
N CYS A 55 -0.20 23.10 -22.94
CA CYS A 55 0.87 23.28 -23.91
C CYS A 55 0.35 23.16 -25.35
N ASP A 56 -0.64 22.29 -25.59
CA ASP A 56 -1.33 22.19 -26.87
C ASP A 56 -2.20 23.42 -27.16
N LEU A 57 -2.89 23.98 -26.16
CA LEU A 57 -3.58 25.26 -26.30
C LEU A 57 -2.62 26.43 -26.54
N ALA A 58 -1.46 26.44 -25.87
CA ALA A 58 -0.43 27.46 -26.08
C ALA A 58 0.17 27.39 -27.50
N LYS A 59 0.35 26.18 -28.05
CA LYS A 59 0.74 25.99 -29.46
C LYS A 59 -0.38 26.45 -30.42
N GLY A 60 -1.65 26.16 -30.12
CA GLY A 60 -2.79 26.62 -30.90
C GLY A 60 -2.97 28.14 -30.90
N TRP A 61 -2.67 28.82 -29.79
CA TRP A 61 -2.76 30.28 -29.69
C TRP A 61 -1.62 31.00 -30.43
N LYS A 62 -0.41 30.40 -30.46
CA LYS A 62 0.72 30.95 -31.20
C LYS A 62 0.59 30.82 -32.72
N SER A 63 -0.21 29.89 -33.22
CA SER A 63 -0.53 29.78 -34.65
C SER A 63 -1.63 30.75 -35.11
N ARG A 64 -2.28 31.47 -34.18
CA ARG A 64 -3.42 32.37 -34.44
C ARG A 64 -3.09 33.86 -34.22
N ARG A 65 -1.83 34.18 -33.89
CA ARG A 65 -1.25 35.53 -33.90
C ARG A 65 -0.13 35.55 -34.94
#